data_AF-A0A6S7HQ78-F1
#
_entry.id   AF-A0A6S7HQ78-F1
#
_cell.length_a   1.000
_cell.length_b   1.000
_cell.length_c   1.000
_cell.angle_alpha   90.00
_cell.angle_beta   90.00
_cell.angle_gamma   90.00
#
_symmetry.space_group_name_H-M   'P 1'
#
loop_
_entity.id
_entity.type
_entity.pdbx_description
1 polymer ?
#
loop_
_entity_poly.entity_id
_entity_poly.type
_entity_poly.pdbx_seq_one_letter_code
_entity_poly.pdbx_strand_id
1 'polypeptide(L)'
;MEGRYNEGITFLDRTEEHWTRGEMLACHNYWHWALYHIEKGDHGVAVDIYDKQISQRCKSGAMLDLVDGSSLLYRLQLEGINVKDKWREMQQLWGDGHSDDHILVFNDLHLLMCTLGSKENDETATIMQSMKDFIWERQGTNSDVTKEVGLKMCEAFEYFDKEDYAKSTELLAPLKYKFVKVGGSNAQ
;
A
#
# COMPACT_ATOMS: atom_id res chain seq x y z
N MET A 1 2.57 -8.63 -14.23
CA MET A 1 1.30 -8.45 -14.97
C MET A 1 1.60 -8.48 -16.47
N GLU A 2 0.84 -9.23 -17.26
CA GLU A 2 1.08 -9.40 -18.70
C GLU A 2 0.47 -8.27 -19.57
N GLY A 3 0.02 -7.17 -18.95
CA GLY A 3 -0.62 -6.05 -19.66
C GLY A 3 -2.02 -6.34 -20.22
N ARG A 4 -2.63 -7.49 -19.88
CA ARG A 4 -3.96 -7.92 -20.37
C ARG A 4 -5.13 -7.30 -19.59
N TYR A 5 -5.11 -5.97 -19.40
CA TYR A 5 -6.08 -5.28 -18.54
C TYR A 5 -7.54 -5.38 -19.03
N ASN A 6 -7.79 -5.36 -20.34
CA ASN A 6 -9.15 -5.53 -20.88
C ASN A 6 -9.73 -6.92 -20.61
N GLU A 7 -8.90 -7.97 -20.70
CA GLU A 7 -9.30 -9.34 -20.36
C GLU A 7 -9.57 -9.46 -18.85
N GLY A 8 -8.69 -8.87 -18.03
CA GLY A 8 -8.84 -8.82 -16.58
C GLY A 8 -10.12 -8.12 -16.12
N ILE A 9 -10.42 -6.95 -16.68
CA ILE A 9 -11.68 -6.22 -16.44
C ILE A 9 -12.87 -7.08 -16.82
N THR A 10 -12.86 -7.66 -18.03
CA THR A 10 -13.98 -8.49 -18.53
C THR A 10 -14.21 -9.70 -17.63
N PHE A 11 -13.14 -10.32 -17.13
CA PHE A 11 -13.22 -11.47 -16.24
C PHE A 11 -13.81 -11.09 -14.87
N LEU A 12 -13.30 -10.03 -14.23
CA LEU A 12 -13.75 -9.60 -12.91
C LEU A 12 -15.20 -9.12 -12.94
N ASP A 13 -15.58 -8.36 -13.97
CA ASP A 13 -16.95 -7.89 -14.21
C ASP A 13 -17.95 -9.04 -14.34
N ARG A 14 -17.68 -9.99 -15.26
CA ARG A 14 -18.61 -11.10 -15.54
C ARG A 14 -18.76 -12.09 -14.40
N THR A 15 -17.84 -12.08 -13.44
CA THR A 15 -17.81 -13.07 -12.35
C THR A 15 -17.98 -12.46 -10.98
N GLU A 16 -18.34 -11.17 -10.89
CA GLU A 16 -18.47 -10.42 -9.63
C GLU A 16 -19.30 -11.14 -8.58
N GLU A 17 -20.49 -11.63 -8.94
CA GLU A 17 -21.38 -12.36 -8.03
C GLU A 17 -20.80 -13.66 -7.46
N HIS A 18 -19.75 -14.21 -8.09
CA HIS A 18 -19.09 -15.43 -7.66
C HIS A 18 -17.96 -15.14 -6.67
N TRP A 19 -17.04 -14.25 -7.03
CA TRP A 19 -15.86 -14.00 -6.21
C TRP A 19 -16.14 -13.09 -5.02
N THR A 20 -17.18 -12.26 -5.06
CA THR A 20 -17.60 -11.42 -3.91
C THR A 20 -18.09 -12.24 -2.72
N ARG A 21 -18.50 -13.49 -2.93
CA ARG A 21 -18.88 -14.43 -1.86
C ARG A 21 -17.69 -14.85 -0.98
N GLY A 22 -16.47 -14.74 -1.50
CA GLY A 22 -15.25 -14.99 -0.75
C GLY A 22 -14.83 -13.74 0.01
N GLU A 23 -15.42 -13.48 1.17
CA GLU A 23 -15.25 -12.23 1.93
C GLU A 23 -13.76 -11.85 2.14
N MET A 24 -12.90 -12.84 2.43
CA MET A 24 -11.47 -12.62 2.67
C MET A 24 -10.67 -12.10 1.46
N LEU A 25 -11.13 -12.34 0.23
CA LEU A 25 -10.42 -11.95 -1.00
C LEU A 25 -11.21 -10.98 -1.87
N ALA A 26 -12.45 -10.67 -1.49
CA ALA A 26 -13.29 -9.78 -2.25
C ALA A 26 -12.66 -8.38 -2.38
N CYS A 27 -12.12 -7.82 -1.29
CA CYS A 27 -11.41 -6.54 -1.34
C CYS A 27 -10.23 -6.59 -2.31
N HIS A 28 -9.41 -7.63 -2.19
CA HIS A 28 -8.24 -7.82 -3.03
C HIS A 28 -8.58 -7.96 -4.52
N ASN A 29 -9.70 -8.61 -4.84
CA ASN A 29 -10.18 -8.71 -6.22
C ASN A 29 -10.66 -7.35 -6.76
N TYR A 30 -11.36 -6.55 -5.94
CA TYR A 30 -11.68 -5.16 -6.32
C TYR A 30 -10.42 -4.32 -6.50
N TRP A 31 -9.40 -4.53 -5.69
CA TRP A 31 -8.11 -3.86 -5.83
C TRP A 31 -7.46 -4.18 -7.18
N HIS A 32 -7.35 -5.45 -7.57
CA HIS A 32 -6.89 -5.84 -8.92
C HIS A 32 -7.75 -5.23 -10.03
N TRP A 33 -9.07 -5.18 -9.83
CA TRP A 33 -9.97 -4.55 -10.79
C TRP A 33 -9.65 -3.06 -10.97
N ALA A 34 -9.47 -2.34 -9.87
CA ALA A 34 -9.10 -0.93 -9.90
C ALA A 34 -7.74 -0.70 -10.59
N LEU A 35 -6.75 -1.58 -10.36
CA LEU A 35 -5.48 -1.51 -11.07
C LEU A 35 -5.62 -1.61 -12.58
N TYR A 36 -6.47 -2.53 -13.07
CA TYR A 36 -6.69 -2.63 -14.51
C TYR A 36 -7.29 -1.35 -15.11
N HIS A 37 -8.14 -0.65 -14.35
CA HIS A 37 -8.66 0.65 -14.76
C HIS A 37 -7.61 1.76 -14.70
N ILE A 38 -6.70 1.73 -13.72
CA ILE A 38 -5.53 2.63 -13.70
C ILE A 38 -4.68 2.43 -14.95
N GLU A 39 -4.29 1.19 -15.26
CA GLU A 39 -3.46 0.88 -16.44
C GLU A 39 -4.13 1.27 -17.77
N LYS A 40 -5.46 1.30 -17.81
CA LYS A 40 -6.24 1.73 -18.98
C LYS A 40 -6.38 3.26 -19.07
N GLY A 41 -6.05 4.00 -18.00
CA GLY A 41 -6.28 5.44 -17.88
C GLY A 41 -7.70 5.81 -17.40
N ASP A 42 -8.52 4.83 -17.04
CA ASP A 42 -9.90 5.00 -16.53
C ASP A 42 -9.89 5.33 -15.03
N HIS A 43 -9.11 6.34 -14.61
CA HIS A 43 -8.86 6.66 -13.20
C HIS A 43 -10.13 6.94 -12.39
N GLY A 44 -11.14 7.55 -13.02
CA GLY A 44 -12.44 7.80 -12.37
C GLY A 44 -13.14 6.51 -11.95
N VAL A 45 -13.01 5.43 -12.74
CA VAL A 45 -13.57 4.11 -12.41
C VAL A 45 -12.80 3.48 -11.25
N ALA A 46 -11.47 3.62 -11.23
CA ALA A 46 -10.65 3.14 -10.12
C ALA A 46 -11.00 3.84 -8.78
N VAL A 47 -11.24 5.16 -8.82
CA VAL A 47 -11.74 5.92 -7.66
C VAL A 47 -13.11 5.43 -7.22
N ASP A 48 -14.03 5.20 -8.16
CA ASP A 48 -15.36 4.66 -7.88
C ASP A 48 -15.31 3.28 -7.21
N ILE A 49 -14.41 2.40 -7.66
CA ILE A 49 -14.18 1.08 -7.04
C ILE A 49 -13.64 1.26 -5.62
N TYR A 50 -12.68 2.17 -5.42
CA TYR A 50 -12.18 2.48 -4.09
C TYR A 50 -13.32 2.92 -3.15
N ASP A 51 -14.10 3.90 -3.58
CA ASP A 51 -15.14 4.53 -2.75
C ASP A 51 -16.28 3.57 -2.42
N LYS A 52 -16.73 2.78 -3.40
CA LYS A 52 -17.90 1.89 -3.23
C LYS A 52 -17.55 0.57 -2.57
N GLN A 53 -16.33 0.06 -2.78
CA GLN A 53 -15.99 -1.32 -2.45
C GLN A 53 -14.85 -1.44 -1.45
N ILE A 54 -13.69 -0.84 -1.76
CA ILE A 54 -12.47 -1.04 -0.94
C ILE A 54 -12.60 -0.30 0.39
N SER A 55 -12.99 0.98 0.38
CA SER A 55 -13.16 1.79 1.60
C SER A 55 -14.12 1.15 2.61
N GLN A 56 -15.22 0.55 2.14
CA GLN A 56 -16.19 -0.11 3.00
C GLN A 56 -15.63 -1.40 3.62
N ARG A 57 -14.78 -2.12 2.89
CA ARG A 57 -14.15 -3.36 3.37
C ARG A 57 -13.02 -3.07 4.34
N CYS A 58 -12.24 -2.00 4.13
CA CYS A 58 -11.23 -1.55 5.09
C CYS A 58 -11.78 -1.33 6.50
N LYS A 59 -13.08 -1.01 6.65
CA LYS A 59 -13.75 -0.87 7.97
C LYS A 59 -13.79 -2.17 8.78
N SER A 60 -13.52 -3.32 8.16
CA SER A 60 -13.34 -4.58 8.86
C SER A 60 -12.09 -4.59 9.75
N GLY A 61 -11.11 -3.71 9.47
CA GLY A 61 -9.78 -3.73 10.09
C GLY A 61 -8.90 -4.88 9.62
N ALA A 62 -9.33 -5.66 8.62
CA ALA A 62 -8.50 -6.74 8.08
C ALA A 62 -7.26 -6.16 7.41
N MET A 63 -6.08 -6.62 7.83
CA MET A 63 -4.80 -6.10 7.34
C MET A 63 -4.68 -6.11 5.82
N LEU A 64 -5.19 -7.15 5.14
CA LEU A 64 -5.18 -7.23 3.68
C LEU A 64 -6.01 -6.11 3.03
N ASP A 65 -7.16 -5.78 3.61
CA ASP A 65 -8.00 -4.70 3.10
C ASP A 65 -7.29 -3.34 3.28
N LEU A 66 -6.63 -3.15 4.44
CA LEU A 66 -5.90 -1.91 4.74
C LEU A 66 -4.71 -1.70 3.78
N VAL A 67 -3.91 -2.72 3.52
CA VAL A 67 -2.79 -2.63 2.54
C VAL A 67 -3.30 -2.40 1.11
N ASP A 68 -4.40 -3.05 0.71
CA ASP A 68 -5.03 -2.84 -0.60
C ASP A 68 -5.53 -1.40 -0.75
N GLY A 69 -6.23 -0.86 0.25
CA GLY A 69 -6.68 0.53 0.26
C GLY A 69 -5.52 1.53 0.17
N SER A 70 -4.50 1.34 1.01
CA SER A 70 -3.32 2.21 1.08
C SER A 70 -2.54 2.22 -0.24
N SER A 71 -2.31 1.04 -0.82
CA SER A 71 -1.55 0.91 -2.07
C SER A 71 -2.31 1.46 -3.28
N LEU A 72 -3.64 1.36 -3.32
CA LEU A 72 -4.46 1.93 -4.40
C LEU A 72 -4.49 3.46 -4.33
N LEU A 73 -4.68 4.03 -3.14
CA LEU A 73 -4.61 5.48 -2.96
C LEU A 73 -3.26 6.04 -3.38
N TYR A 74 -2.17 5.37 -2.99
CA TYR A 74 -0.83 5.79 -3.38
C TYR A 74 -0.63 5.80 -4.90
N ARG A 75 -1.09 4.75 -5.60
CA ARG A 75 -1.04 4.68 -7.08
C ARG A 75 -1.89 5.75 -7.75
N LEU A 76 -3.11 6.00 -7.28
CA LEU A 76 -3.95 7.08 -7.78
C LEU A 76 -3.28 8.45 -7.60
N GLN A 77 -2.62 8.67 -6.47
CA GLN A 77 -1.86 9.90 -6.23
C GLN A 77 -0.69 10.06 -7.23
N LEU A 78 0.02 8.99 -7.55
CA LEU A 78 1.09 9.00 -8.55
C LEU A 78 0.59 9.34 -9.96
N GLU A 79 -0.64 8.93 -10.30
CA GLU A 79 -1.34 9.31 -11.54
C GLU A 79 -1.88 10.76 -11.52
N GLY A 80 -1.58 11.53 -10.48
CA GLY A 80 -2.02 12.92 -10.33
C GLY A 80 -3.48 13.07 -9.90
N ILE A 81 -4.14 11.99 -9.46
CA ILE A 81 -5.50 12.04 -8.96
C ILE A 81 -5.52 12.58 -7.54
N ASN A 82 -6.40 13.54 -7.27
CA ASN A 82 -6.54 14.12 -5.94
C ASN A 82 -7.27 13.14 -5.00
N VAL A 83 -6.50 12.52 -4.10
CA VAL A 83 -7.01 11.59 -3.08
C VAL A 83 -6.81 12.09 -1.65
N LYS A 84 -6.49 13.39 -1.46
CA LYS A 84 -6.15 13.99 -0.16
C LYS A 84 -7.18 13.69 0.93
N ASP A 85 -8.47 13.82 0.61
CA ASP A 85 -9.55 13.61 1.59
C ASP A 85 -9.70 12.14 2.00
N LYS A 86 -9.22 11.20 1.17
CA LYS A 86 -9.31 9.75 1.40
C LYS A 86 -8.22 9.26 2.35
N TRP A 87 -7.06 9.92 2.37
CA TRP A 87 -5.95 9.54 3.25
C TRP A 87 -6.30 9.65 4.73
N ARG A 88 -7.05 10.67 5.12
CA ARG A 88 -7.45 10.85 6.52
C ARG A 88 -8.34 9.71 7.00
N GLU A 89 -9.29 9.27 6.18
CA GLU A 89 -10.13 8.11 6.51
C GLU A 89 -9.27 6.84 6.59
N MET A 90 -8.38 6.62 5.62
CA MET A 90 -7.50 5.45 5.61
C MET A 90 -6.58 5.40 6.84
N GLN A 91 -6.01 6.54 7.24
CA GLN A 91 -5.18 6.66 8.44
C GLN A 91 -5.96 6.31 9.71
N GLN A 92 -7.22 6.75 9.81
CA GLN A 92 -8.09 6.40 10.95
C GLN A 92 -8.42 4.89 11.01
N LEU A 93 -8.50 4.23 9.85
CA LEU A 93 -8.76 2.79 9.77
C LEU A 93 -7.56 1.95 10.17
N TRP A 94 -6.34 2.41 9.90
CA TRP A 94 -5.14 1.85 10.52
C TRP A 94 -5.13 2.10 12.03
N GLY A 95 -5.49 3.31 12.46
CA GLY A 95 -5.54 3.68 13.88
C GLY A 95 -4.17 3.69 14.56
N ASP A 96 -4.17 3.88 15.89
CA ASP A 96 -2.94 4.12 16.66
C ASP A 96 -2.19 2.84 17.08
N GLY A 97 -2.70 1.67 16.68
CA GLY A 97 -2.28 0.37 17.27
C GLY A 97 -1.22 -0.41 16.49
N HIS A 98 -0.89 -0.03 15.25
CA HIS A 98 -0.07 -0.85 14.37
C HIS A 98 1.37 -0.37 14.19
N SER A 99 1.73 0.79 14.75
CA SER A 99 3.06 1.38 14.58
C SER A 99 4.20 0.53 15.16
N ASP A 100 3.91 -0.34 16.13
CA ASP A 100 4.92 -1.16 16.83
C ASP A 100 4.83 -2.66 16.51
N ASP A 101 3.92 -3.07 15.62
CA ASP A 101 3.64 -4.49 15.34
C ASP A 101 4.81 -5.19 14.66
N HIS A 102 5.31 -4.62 13.56
CA HIS A 102 6.42 -5.11 12.75
C HIS A 102 6.38 -6.62 12.45
N ILE A 103 5.18 -7.17 12.27
CA ILE A 103 4.98 -8.59 11.93
C ILE A 103 5.47 -8.85 10.50
N LEU A 104 5.15 -7.93 9.58
CA LEU A 104 5.59 -7.93 8.19
C LEU A 104 5.98 -6.51 7.79
N VAL A 105 7.19 -6.34 7.29
CA VAL A 105 7.66 -5.08 6.70
C VAL A 105 6.79 -4.59 5.54
N PHE A 106 6.11 -5.52 4.86
CA PHE A 106 5.10 -5.21 3.87
C PHE A 106 3.99 -4.32 4.47
N ASN A 107 3.48 -4.63 5.66
CA ASN A 107 2.44 -3.84 6.30
C ASN A 107 2.98 -2.48 6.76
N ASP A 108 4.20 -2.44 7.31
CA ASP A 108 4.84 -1.20 7.76
C ASP A 108 4.95 -0.17 6.61
N LEU A 109 5.31 -0.62 5.40
CA LEU A 109 5.39 0.24 4.21
C LEU A 109 4.03 0.85 3.84
N HIS A 110 2.95 0.07 3.94
CA HIS A 110 1.60 0.55 3.61
C HIS A 110 1.04 1.49 4.68
N LEU A 111 1.35 1.23 5.95
CA LEU A 111 1.03 2.16 7.04
C LEU A 111 1.76 3.49 6.85
N LEU A 112 3.05 3.46 6.50
CA LEU A 112 3.82 4.67 6.20
C LEU A 112 3.24 5.46 5.01
N MET A 113 2.78 4.78 3.95
CA MET A 113 2.09 5.45 2.84
C MET A 113 0.88 6.26 3.33
N CYS A 114 0.12 5.73 4.29
CA CYS A 114 -1.01 6.45 4.88
C CYS A 114 -0.57 7.68 5.65
N THR A 115 0.41 7.57 6.55
CA THR A 115 0.86 8.72 7.37
C THR A 115 1.43 9.84 6.50
N LEU A 116 2.19 9.48 5.45
CA LEU A 116 2.69 10.43 4.46
C LEU A 116 1.56 11.07 3.66
N GLY A 117 0.60 10.26 3.18
CA GLY A 117 -0.55 10.72 2.41
C GLY A 117 -1.45 11.68 3.20
N SER A 118 -1.64 11.41 4.50
CA SER A 118 -2.44 12.24 5.41
C SER A 118 -1.67 13.42 6.02
N LYS A 119 -0.35 13.52 5.78
CA LYS A 119 0.55 14.57 6.33
C LYS A 119 0.67 14.53 7.86
N GLU A 120 0.58 13.33 8.42
CA GLU A 120 0.73 13.04 9.86
C GLU A 120 2.22 12.80 10.16
N ASN A 121 2.95 13.90 10.36
CA ASN A 121 4.41 13.89 10.48
C ASN A 121 4.90 13.20 11.77
N ASP A 122 4.14 13.33 12.86
CA ASP A 122 4.51 12.76 14.16
C ASP A 122 4.35 11.23 14.14
N GLU A 123 3.30 10.74 13.49
CA GLU A 123 3.00 9.33 13.26
C GLU A 123 4.02 8.72 12.30
N THR A 124 4.37 9.44 11.23
CA THR A 124 5.46 9.06 10.32
C THR A 124 6.77 8.89 11.08
N ALA A 125 7.15 9.87 11.92
CA ALA A 125 8.35 9.79 12.73
C ALA A 125 8.30 8.63 13.75
N THR A 126 7.12 8.37 14.31
CA THR A 126 6.89 7.27 15.27
C THR A 126 7.14 5.91 14.61
N ILE A 127 6.53 5.62 13.47
CA ILE A 127 6.72 4.35 12.74
C ILE A 127 8.18 4.19 12.29
N MET A 128 8.81 5.27 11.82
CA MET A 128 10.21 5.23 11.41
C MET A 128 11.15 4.94 12.58
N GLN A 129 10.81 5.39 13.79
CA GLN A 129 11.58 5.10 14.99
C GLN A 129 11.33 3.68 15.49
N SER A 130 10.07 3.23 15.55
CA SER A 130 9.71 1.87 15.99
C SER A 130 10.33 0.80 15.08
N MET A 131 10.40 1.03 13.76
CA MET A 131 11.11 0.14 12.84
C MET A 131 12.61 0.03 13.16
N LYS A 132 13.26 1.13 13.55
CA LYS A 132 14.68 1.12 13.94
C LYS A 132 14.89 0.35 15.24
N ASP A 133 14.00 0.55 16.21
CA ASP A 133 14.02 -0.14 17.49
C ASP A 133 13.78 -1.65 17.28
N PHE A 134 12.83 -2.03 16.43
CA PHE A 134 12.57 -3.41 16.04
C PHE A 134 13.81 -4.09 15.43
N ILE A 135 14.49 -3.43 14.47
CA ILE A 135 15.71 -3.97 13.86
C ILE A 135 16.83 -4.14 14.89
N TRP A 136 16.91 -3.25 15.88
CA TRP A 136 17.92 -3.30 16.94
C TRP A 136 17.64 -4.42 17.95
N GLU A 137 16.40 -4.55 18.40
CA GLU A 137 16.00 -5.43 19.49
C GLU A 137 15.66 -6.86 19.05
N ARG A 138 15.19 -7.03 17.82
CA ARG A 138 14.67 -8.31 17.32
C ARG A 138 15.59 -8.93 16.28
N GLN A 139 15.52 -10.26 16.20
CA GLN A 139 16.25 -11.07 15.24
C GLN A 139 15.26 -11.94 14.46
N GLY A 140 15.68 -12.42 13.29
CA GLY A 140 14.90 -13.31 12.43
C GLY A 140 14.52 -12.67 11.10
N THR A 141 13.88 -13.45 10.24
CA THR A 141 13.69 -13.12 8.83
C THR A 141 13.07 -11.75 8.60
N ASN A 142 12.00 -11.38 9.34
CA ASN A 142 11.39 -10.06 9.13
C ASN A 142 12.34 -8.92 9.54
N SER A 143 13.04 -9.02 10.69
CA SER A 143 14.06 -8.03 11.10
C SER A 143 15.17 -7.88 10.05
N ASP A 144 15.66 -9.00 9.49
CA ASP A 144 16.67 -8.99 8.43
C ASP A 144 16.17 -8.29 7.15
N VAL A 145 14.93 -8.56 6.73
CA VAL A 145 14.33 -7.93 5.54
C VAL A 145 14.04 -6.44 5.80
N THR A 146 13.52 -6.08 6.98
CA THR A 146 13.30 -4.68 7.38
C THR A 146 14.61 -3.90 7.33
N LYS A 147 15.70 -4.48 7.83
CA LYS A 147 17.04 -3.87 7.79
C LYS A 147 17.63 -3.77 6.39
N GLU A 148 17.51 -4.82 5.60
CA GLU A 148 18.13 -4.89 4.27
C GLU A 148 17.42 -4.00 3.25
N VAL A 149 16.08 -3.98 3.30
CA VAL A 149 15.23 -3.41 2.26
C VAL A 149 14.19 -2.44 2.86
N GLY A 150 13.44 -2.87 3.87
CA GLY A 150 12.27 -2.13 4.39
C GLY A 150 12.53 -0.69 4.78
N LEU A 151 13.45 -0.48 5.74
CA LEU A 151 13.73 0.85 6.28
C LEU A 151 14.20 1.82 5.20
N LYS A 152 15.01 1.35 4.24
CA LYS A 152 15.47 2.18 3.12
C LYS A 152 14.35 2.53 2.15
N MET A 153 13.38 1.63 1.94
CA MET A 153 12.18 1.94 1.15
C MET A 153 11.33 2.98 1.87
N CYS A 154 11.15 2.87 3.19
CA CYS A 154 10.45 3.87 3.98
C CYS A 154 11.13 5.25 3.90
N GLU A 155 12.45 5.32 4.09
CA GLU A 155 13.23 6.55 3.91
C GLU A 155 13.06 7.13 2.50
N ALA A 156 13.05 6.29 1.47
CA ALA A 156 12.83 6.73 0.11
C ALA A 156 11.43 7.31 -0.13
N PHE A 157 10.39 6.75 0.52
CA PHE A 157 9.05 7.33 0.49
C PHE A 157 8.98 8.69 1.18
N GLU A 158 9.67 8.88 2.31
CA GLU A 158 9.77 10.19 2.94
C GLU A 158 10.45 11.23 2.04
N TYR A 159 11.56 10.86 1.37
CA TYR A 159 12.22 11.77 0.43
C TYR A 159 11.33 12.08 -0.78
N PHE A 160 10.60 11.08 -1.28
CA PHE A 160 9.63 11.29 -2.36
C PHE A 160 8.53 12.27 -1.95
N ASP A 161 7.98 12.13 -0.74
CA ASP A 161 6.93 13.02 -0.21
C ASP A 161 7.41 14.47 -0.05
N LYS A 162 8.70 14.66 0.24
CA LYS A 162 9.39 15.95 0.32
C LYS A 162 9.86 16.48 -1.05
N GLU A 163 9.46 15.83 -2.14
CA GLU A 163 9.84 16.14 -3.52
C GLU A 163 11.35 16.01 -3.82
N ASP A 164 12.12 15.34 -2.94
CA ASP A 164 13.52 14.98 -3.19
C ASP A 164 13.61 13.64 -3.93
N TYR A 165 13.20 13.67 -5.20
CA TYR A 165 13.18 12.49 -6.06
C TYR A 165 14.57 11.91 -6.31
N ALA A 166 15.62 12.74 -6.24
CA ALA A 166 17.00 12.30 -6.42
C ALA A 166 17.42 11.39 -5.26
N LYS A 167 17.16 11.78 -4.01
CA LYS A 167 17.45 10.95 -2.83
C LYS A 167 16.57 9.72 -2.75
N SER A 168 15.28 9.84 -3.07
CA SER A 168 14.39 8.68 -3.17
C SER A 168 14.94 7.63 -4.16
N THR A 169 15.37 8.09 -5.34
CA THR A 169 15.96 7.21 -6.37
C THR A 169 17.30 6.60 -5.94
N GLU A 170 18.16 7.38 -5.28
CA GLU A 170 19.45 6.91 -4.75
C GLU A 170 19.27 5.72 -3.78
N LEU A 171 18.23 5.78 -2.95
CA LEU A 171 17.90 4.72 -1.99
C LEU A 171 17.24 3.50 -2.66
N LEU A 172 16.33 3.70 -3.61
CA LEU A 172 15.56 2.61 -4.23
C LEU A 172 16.34 1.87 -5.33
N ALA A 173 17.16 2.56 -6.12
CA ALA A 173 17.82 1.96 -7.28
C ALA A 173 18.68 0.72 -6.94
N PRO A 174 19.47 0.71 -5.84
CA PRO A 174 20.21 -0.48 -5.41
C PRO A 174 19.33 -1.64 -4.93
N LEU A 175 18.07 -1.37 -4.58
CA LEU A 175 17.13 -2.33 -3.99
C LEU A 175 16.21 -2.99 -5.02
N LYS A 176 16.20 -2.54 -6.27
CA LYS A 176 15.22 -2.97 -7.29
C LYS A 176 15.07 -4.48 -7.48
N TYR A 177 16.14 -5.25 -7.31
CA TYR A 177 16.12 -6.73 -7.42
C TYR A 177 15.88 -7.45 -6.08
N LYS A 178 15.70 -6.67 -5.01
CA LYS A 178 15.50 -7.15 -3.64
C LYS A 178 14.09 -6.84 -3.13
N PHE A 179 13.28 -6.05 -3.85
CA PHE A 179 11.89 -5.77 -3.46
C PHE A 179 11.07 -7.03 -3.19
N VAL A 180 11.31 -8.11 -3.95
CA VAL A 180 10.67 -9.42 -3.73
C VAL A 180 10.86 -9.98 -2.30
N LYS A 181 11.89 -9.55 -1.58
CA LYS A 181 12.13 -9.96 -0.18
C LYS A 181 11.09 -9.40 0.79
N VAL A 182 10.47 -8.25 0.47
CA VAL A 182 9.40 -7.65 1.29
C VAL A 182 8.21 -8.60 1.42
N GLY A 183 7.98 -9.46 0.42
CA GLY A 183 6.84 -10.36 0.38
C GLY A 183 5.55 -9.63 -0.01
N GLY A 184 4.41 -10.27 0.30
CA GLY A 184 3.10 -9.76 -0.11
C GLY A 184 2.75 -10.09 -1.56
N SER A 185 1.87 -9.29 -2.16
CA SER A 185 1.46 -9.45 -3.56
C SER A 185 2.55 -8.94 -4.50
N ASN A 186 2.94 -9.72 -5.51
CA ASN A 186 3.90 -9.27 -6.54
C ASN A 186 3.39 -8.08 -7.39
N ALA A 187 2.11 -7.74 -7.29
CA ALA A 187 1.53 -6.56 -7.93
C ALA A 187 1.64 -5.29 -7.06
N GLN A 188 1.92 -5.44 -5.75
CA GLN A 188 2.04 -4.34 -4.78
C GLN A 188 3.45 -3.80 -4.69
#